data_AF-A0A6L9EX77-F1
#
_entry.id   AF-A0A6L9EX77-F1
#
_cell.length_a   1.000
_cell.length_b   1.000
_cell.length_c   1.000
_cell.angle_alpha   90.00
_cell.angle_beta   90.00
_cell.angle_gamma   90.00
#
_symmetry.space_group_name_H-M   'P 1'
#
loop_
_entity.id
_entity.type
_entity.pdbx_description
1 polymer ?
#
loop_
_entity_poly.entity_id
_entity_poly.type
_entity_poly.pdbx_seq_one_letter_code
_entity_poly.pdbx_strand_id
1 'polypeptide(L)'
;MNILNLNFNGIKDTLNSFNVFNISFNKQQETSKISEKIKEKPILLKEKVPTDYKTTLGGWNLDVIDKIEDDLIVYLFIQKEIKSSAWNLVAPIVLEKSTGKINQYGLGYFALQGMGGGLSNTSSMLFRLKNHKNKGFKVSILPKIVNSELLSNYEYVDGGVKLSDLIENSLDLINYRKKPFDWIYKQYIELLQEHDLE
;
A
#
# COMPACT_ATOMS: atom_id res chain seq x y z
N MET A 1 -9.69 -41.75 -26.55
CA MET A 1 -8.68 -41.30 -25.57
C MET A 1 -8.59 -39.80 -25.73
N ASN A 2 -9.04 -39.05 -24.71
CA ASN A 2 -9.49 -37.67 -24.86
C ASN A 2 -8.33 -36.67 -24.96
N ILE A 3 -8.49 -35.73 -25.90
CA ILE A 3 -7.72 -34.50 -26.04
C ILE A 3 -8.26 -33.53 -25.00
N LEU A 4 -7.42 -33.10 -24.05
CA LEU A 4 -7.75 -32.02 -23.11
C LEU A 4 -7.45 -30.67 -23.78
N ASN A 5 -8.52 -30.04 -24.26
CA ASN A 5 -8.54 -28.65 -24.69
C ASN A 5 -8.86 -27.79 -23.45
N LEU A 6 -7.89 -27.05 -22.91
CA LEU A 6 -8.13 -26.09 -21.83
C LEU A 6 -8.30 -24.70 -22.43
N ASN A 7 -9.57 -24.30 -22.55
CA ASN A 7 -10.00 -23.00 -23.01
C ASN A 7 -9.96 -22.03 -21.82
N PHE A 8 -9.09 -21.02 -21.86
CA PHE A 8 -9.06 -19.93 -20.87
C PHE A 8 -10.09 -18.87 -21.25
N ASN A 9 -11.31 -19.00 -20.73
CA ASN A 9 -12.30 -17.93 -20.76
C ASN A 9 -12.40 -17.26 -19.39
N GLY A 10 -11.88 -16.04 -19.32
CA GLY A 10 -12.47 -14.92 -18.57
C GLY A 10 -12.48 -14.99 -17.04
N ILE A 11 -11.43 -14.45 -16.41
CA ILE A 11 -11.60 -13.74 -15.14
C ILE A 11 -11.64 -12.25 -15.50
N LYS A 12 -12.85 -11.79 -15.86
CA LYS A 12 -13.24 -10.39 -15.73
C LYS A 12 -14.20 -10.36 -14.54
N ASP A 13 -14.02 -9.36 -13.67
CA ASP A 13 -14.84 -9.03 -12.50
C ASP A 13 -14.45 -9.66 -11.16
N THR A 14 -13.30 -9.25 -10.63
CA THR A 14 -13.02 -9.36 -9.18
C THR A 14 -12.49 -8.03 -8.64
N LEU A 15 -13.25 -6.95 -8.88
CA LEU A 15 -12.96 -5.59 -8.39
C LEU A 15 -14.03 -5.01 -7.46
N ASN A 16 -14.75 -5.83 -6.69
CA ASN A 16 -15.65 -5.32 -5.66
C ASN A 16 -15.88 -6.33 -4.54
N SER A 17 -15.09 -6.26 -3.46
CA SER A 17 -15.50 -6.68 -2.11
C SER A 17 -14.43 -6.46 -1.04
N PHE A 18 -13.97 -5.22 -0.81
CA PHE A 18 -13.53 -4.84 0.53
C PHE A 18 -14.74 -4.38 1.35
N ASN A 19 -15.62 -5.33 1.69
CA ASN A 19 -16.59 -5.14 2.78
C ASN A 19 -15.87 -5.49 4.09
N VAL A 20 -15.24 -4.50 4.69
CA VAL A 20 -14.79 -4.62 6.09
C VAL A 20 -16.03 -4.56 6.96
N PHE A 21 -16.28 -5.65 7.68
CA PHE A 21 -17.44 -5.82 8.56
C PHE A 21 -17.51 -4.72 9.61
N ASN A 22 -18.57 -3.92 9.59
CA ASN A 22 -18.96 -3.06 10.68
C ASN A 22 -19.96 -3.84 11.54
N ILE A 23 -19.51 -4.50 12.61
CA ILE A 23 -20.41 -5.13 13.57
C ILE A 23 -20.92 -4.05 14.52
N SER A 24 -22.04 -3.41 14.15
CA SER A 24 -22.81 -2.59 15.07
C SER A 24 -23.93 -3.42 15.68
N PHE A 25 -23.82 -3.74 16.97
CA PHE A 25 -24.96 -4.22 17.75
C PHE A 25 -25.83 -3.03 18.12
N ASN A 26 -27.06 -2.97 17.61
CA ASN A 26 -28.09 -2.15 18.23
C ASN A 26 -29.47 -2.84 18.15
N LYS A 27 -30.04 -2.99 19.34
CA LYS A 27 -31.30 -3.65 19.66
C LYS A 27 -32.46 -2.76 19.20
N GLN A 28 -33.44 -3.37 18.54
CA GLN A 28 -34.64 -2.72 17.97
C GLN A 28 -35.45 -1.92 19.00
N GLN A 29 -35.88 -0.73 18.61
CA GLN A 29 -37.18 -0.12 18.97
C GLN A 29 -37.71 0.67 17.77
N GLU A 30 -38.95 0.38 17.36
CA GLU A 30 -39.78 1.09 16.38
C GLU A 30 -40.05 2.54 16.86
N THR A 31 -40.26 3.60 16.08
CA THR A 31 -41.26 3.82 15.02
C THR A 31 -41.01 5.21 14.37
N SER A 32 -41.33 5.29 13.06
CA SER A 32 -41.84 6.44 12.27
C SER A 32 -41.50 7.91 12.63
N LYS A 33 -40.89 8.61 11.65
CA LYS A 33 -41.50 9.76 10.94
C LYS A 33 -40.61 10.28 9.81
N ILE A 34 -41.26 10.50 8.67
CA ILE A 34 -40.75 11.02 7.41
C ILE A 34 -40.23 12.45 7.60
N SER A 35 -38.98 12.70 7.19
CA SER A 35 -38.58 14.02 6.71
C SER A 35 -37.80 13.84 5.42
N GLU A 36 -38.38 14.30 4.32
CA GLU A 36 -37.69 14.46 3.05
C GLU A 36 -36.56 15.48 3.22
N LYS A 37 -35.32 15.00 3.25
CA LYS A 37 -34.14 15.80 2.94
C LYS A 37 -33.43 15.15 1.78
N ILE A 38 -33.53 15.84 0.65
CA ILE A 38 -32.69 15.81 -0.54
C ILE A 38 -31.51 14.83 -0.38
N LYS A 39 -31.59 13.70 -1.07
CA LYS A 39 -30.43 12.84 -1.31
C LYS A 39 -29.46 13.63 -2.17
N GLU A 40 -28.57 14.39 -1.54
CA GLU A 40 -27.32 14.76 -2.18
C GLU A 40 -26.66 13.44 -2.58
N LYS A 41 -26.61 13.19 -3.90
CA LYS A 41 -25.74 12.14 -4.42
C LYS A 41 -24.35 12.45 -3.85
N PRO A 42 -23.68 11.52 -3.15
CA PRO A 42 -22.29 11.73 -2.81
C PRO A 42 -21.57 12.08 -4.11
N ILE A 43 -20.95 13.25 -4.13
CA ILE A 43 -20.01 13.60 -5.20
C ILE A 43 -18.96 12.51 -5.13
N LEU A 44 -19.03 11.54 -6.04
CA LEU A 44 -17.94 10.62 -6.30
C LEU A 44 -16.81 11.51 -6.81
N LEU A 45 -15.96 11.96 -5.89
CA LEU A 45 -14.64 12.49 -6.23
C LEU A 45 -14.02 11.40 -7.10
N LYS A 46 -13.94 11.67 -8.40
CA LYS A 46 -13.19 10.83 -9.33
C LYS A 46 -11.80 10.71 -8.73
N GLU A 47 -11.41 9.51 -8.33
CA GLU A 47 -10.03 9.24 -7.94
C GLU A 47 -9.13 9.76 -9.07
N LYS A 48 -8.30 10.74 -8.74
CA LYS A 48 -7.44 11.37 -9.72
C LYS A 48 -6.37 10.36 -10.09
N VAL A 49 -6.22 10.10 -11.40
CA VAL A 49 -5.18 9.20 -11.89
C VAL A 49 -3.83 9.72 -11.37
N PRO A 50 -3.03 8.89 -10.67
CA PRO A 50 -1.76 9.34 -10.14
C PRO A 50 -0.88 9.92 -11.24
N THR A 51 -0.23 11.04 -10.95
CA THR A 51 0.70 11.67 -11.90
C THR A 51 2.12 11.33 -11.46
N ASP A 52 2.75 10.39 -12.17
CA ASP A 52 4.08 9.88 -11.86
C ASP A 52 5.17 10.91 -12.18
N TYR A 53 5.36 11.92 -11.32
CA TYR A 53 6.56 12.74 -11.32
C TYR A 53 7.66 12.00 -10.56
N LYS A 54 8.45 11.21 -11.29
CA LYS A 54 9.48 10.34 -10.72
C LYS A 54 10.70 11.14 -10.25
N THR A 55 10.70 11.54 -8.98
CA THR A 55 11.93 11.94 -8.27
C THR A 55 12.05 11.04 -7.04
N THR A 56 13.00 10.11 -7.09
CA THR A 56 13.21 9.13 -6.03
C THR A 56 13.84 9.80 -4.80
N LEU A 57 13.17 9.70 -3.66
CA LEU A 57 13.60 10.24 -2.38
C LEU A 57 14.53 9.28 -1.64
N GLY A 58 15.49 9.82 -0.88
CA GLY A 58 16.33 9.04 0.02
C GLY A 58 15.66 8.77 1.37
N GLY A 59 16.25 7.88 2.16
CA GLY A 59 15.77 7.56 3.52
C GLY A 59 15.76 8.76 4.49
N TRP A 60 16.52 9.82 4.19
CA TRP A 60 16.56 11.06 4.98
C TRP A 60 15.45 12.06 4.65
N ASN A 61 14.69 11.87 3.56
CA ASN A 61 13.64 12.79 3.10
C ASN A 61 12.25 12.49 3.66
N LEU A 62 12.18 11.83 4.81
CA LEU A 62 10.91 11.44 5.42
C LEU A 62 10.10 12.63 5.96
N ASP A 63 10.71 13.81 6.15
CA ASP A 63 10.04 15.05 6.58
C ASP A 63 8.97 15.53 5.59
N VAL A 64 9.01 15.06 4.34
CA VAL A 64 7.97 15.33 3.34
C VAL A 64 6.61 14.81 3.79
N ILE A 65 6.54 13.67 4.50
CA ILE A 65 5.29 13.09 4.99
C ILE A 65 4.59 14.04 5.98
N ASP A 66 5.35 14.74 6.83
CA ASP A 66 4.78 15.62 7.84
C ASP A 66 4.03 16.83 7.25
N LYS A 67 4.34 17.18 6.00
CA LYS A 67 3.79 18.35 5.28
C LYS A 67 2.54 18.02 4.47
N ILE A 68 2.15 16.74 4.40
CA ILE A 68 0.98 16.30 3.65
C ILE A 68 -0.29 16.62 4.45
N GLU A 69 -1.33 17.07 3.77
CA GLU A 69 -2.67 17.35 4.33
C GLU A 69 -3.74 16.56 3.57
N ASP A 70 -3.55 15.24 3.45
CA ASP A 70 -4.42 14.32 2.71
C ASP A 70 -4.43 12.92 3.36
N ASP A 71 -5.45 12.13 3.07
CA ASP A 71 -5.44 10.69 3.36
C ASP A 71 -4.34 10.00 2.55
N LEU A 72 -3.66 9.03 3.16
CA LEU A 72 -2.50 8.36 2.58
C LEU A 72 -2.76 6.89 2.30
N ILE A 73 -2.30 6.44 1.13
CA ILE A 73 -2.06 5.03 0.82
C ILE A 73 -0.54 4.83 0.70
N VAL A 74 0.02 3.94 1.52
CA VAL A 74 1.44 3.64 1.54
C VAL A 74 1.64 2.23 1.01
N TYR A 75 2.24 2.10 -0.17
CA TYR A 75 2.66 0.81 -0.70
C TYR A 75 4.08 0.52 -0.22
N LEU A 76 4.29 -0.67 0.34
CA LEU A 76 5.61 -1.19 0.66
C LEU A 76 5.94 -2.28 -0.37
N PHE A 77 6.59 -1.91 -1.47
CA PHE A 77 6.97 -2.87 -2.50
C PHE A 77 8.24 -3.62 -2.10
N ILE A 78 8.10 -4.93 -1.90
CA ILE A 78 9.14 -5.84 -1.43
C ILE A 78 9.66 -6.64 -2.63
N GLN A 79 10.97 -6.68 -2.79
CA GLN A 79 11.60 -7.50 -3.82
C GLN A 79 11.34 -8.99 -3.62
N LYS A 80 10.82 -9.65 -4.67
CA LYS A 80 10.59 -11.10 -4.67
C LYS A 80 11.88 -11.92 -4.66
N GLU A 81 12.90 -11.50 -5.40
CA GLU A 81 14.23 -12.11 -5.38
C GLU A 81 15.24 -11.19 -4.70
N ILE A 82 16.08 -11.77 -3.84
CA ILE A 82 17.21 -11.09 -3.21
C ILE A 82 18.31 -10.91 -4.27
N LYS A 83 18.52 -9.68 -4.74
CA LYS A 83 19.58 -9.34 -5.71
C LYS A 83 20.89 -8.87 -5.05
N SER A 84 20.93 -8.75 -3.72
CA SER A 84 22.09 -8.25 -2.97
C SER A 84 22.39 -9.12 -1.75
N SER A 85 23.53 -8.93 -1.08
CA SER A 85 23.80 -9.59 0.20
C SER A 85 22.94 -9.05 1.36
N ALA A 86 22.14 -8.01 1.12
CA ALA A 86 21.24 -7.42 2.11
C ALA A 86 19.89 -8.17 2.16
N TRP A 87 19.18 -8.00 3.26
CA TRP A 87 17.80 -8.45 3.46
C TRP A 87 16.86 -7.96 2.35
N ASN A 88 15.69 -8.60 2.15
CA ASN A 88 14.68 -8.15 1.18
C ASN A 88 14.41 -6.65 1.33
N LEU A 89 14.85 -5.89 0.33
CA LEU A 89 14.72 -4.45 0.28
C LEU A 89 13.27 -4.06 -0.02
N VAL A 90 12.89 -2.92 0.53
CA VAL A 90 11.57 -2.33 0.35
C VAL A 90 11.73 -0.97 -0.34
N ALA A 91 10.85 -0.70 -1.29
CA ALA A 91 10.69 0.61 -1.92
C ALA A 91 9.30 1.17 -1.52
N PRO A 92 9.25 2.05 -0.51
CA PRO A 92 8.01 2.71 -0.12
C PRO A 92 7.50 3.70 -1.16
N ILE A 93 6.18 3.75 -1.34
CA ILE A 93 5.49 4.75 -2.16
C ILE A 93 4.34 5.31 -1.34
N VAL A 94 4.37 6.61 -1.07
CA VAL A 94 3.30 7.34 -0.37
C VAL A 94 2.44 8.06 -1.40
N LEU A 95 1.19 7.66 -1.52
CA LEU A 95 0.19 8.22 -2.42
C LEU A 95 -0.80 9.08 -1.63
N GLU A 96 -0.93 10.35 -2.02
CA GLU A 96 -1.97 11.27 -1.58
C GLU A 96 -3.29 10.95 -2.30
N LYS A 97 -4.34 10.59 -1.55
CA LYS A 97 -5.58 10.03 -2.11
C LYS A 97 -6.35 11.02 -2.97
N SER A 98 -6.46 12.27 -2.54
CA SER A 98 -7.22 13.31 -3.25
C SER A 98 -6.46 13.88 -4.45
N THR A 99 -5.15 14.07 -4.31
CA THR A 99 -4.33 14.73 -5.33
C THR A 99 -3.74 13.76 -6.34
N GLY A 100 -3.61 12.47 -5.99
CA GLY A 100 -2.90 11.47 -6.78
C GLY A 100 -1.38 11.69 -6.81
N LYS A 101 -0.85 12.59 -5.96
CA LYS A 101 0.58 12.87 -5.88
C LYS A 101 1.31 11.72 -5.19
N ILE A 102 2.47 11.38 -5.72
CA ILE A 102 3.29 10.27 -5.24
C ILE A 102 4.61 10.81 -4.69
N ASN A 103 4.98 10.33 -3.50
CA ASN A 103 6.32 10.44 -2.96
C ASN A 103 6.95 9.04 -2.95
N GLN A 104 7.88 8.82 -3.87
CA GLN A 104 8.56 7.54 -4.05
C GLN A 104 9.89 7.55 -3.30
N TYR A 105 10.17 6.49 -2.55
CA TYR A 105 11.43 6.30 -1.85
C TYR A 105 12.26 5.20 -2.51
N GLY A 106 13.57 5.42 -2.60
CA GLY A 106 14.49 4.51 -3.27
C GLY A 106 14.64 3.16 -2.58
N LEU A 107 14.81 2.14 -3.40
CA LEU A 107 15.25 0.82 -3.01
C LEU A 107 16.65 0.91 -2.37
N GLY A 108 16.86 0.14 -1.31
CA GLY A 108 18.12 0.15 -0.56
C GLY A 108 18.11 1.03 0.69
N TYR A 109 17.12 1.92 0.84
CA TYR A 109 16.97 2.73 2.05
C TYR A 109 16.07 2.10 3.11
N PHE A 110 15.21 1.15 2.76
CA PHE A 110 14.20 0.60 3.67
C PHE A 110 14.22 -0.93 3.68
N ALA A 111 13.93 -1.49 4.84
CA ALA A 111 13.79 -2.94 5.06
C ALA A 111 12.72 -3.22 6.12
N LEU A 112 12.07 -4.39 6.01
CA LEU A 112 11.09 -4.89 7.00
C LEU A 112 11.68 -5.94 7.95
N GLN A 113 12.96 -6.26 7.80
CA GLN A 113 13.65 -7.26 8.63
C GLN A 113 15.14 -6.95 8.69
N GLY A 114 15.84 -7.62 9.61
CA GLY A 114 17.29 -7.51 9.77
C GLY A 114 17.68 -6.49 10.83
N MET A 115 18.89 -5.96 10.74
CA MET A 115 19.42 -4.94 11.65
C MET A 115 20.07 -3.80 10.85
N GLY A 116 19.98 -2.57 11.37
CA GLY A 116 20.67 -1.40 10.80
C GLY A 116 19.75 -0.36 10.15
N GLY A 117 20.34 0.46 9.28
CA GLY A 117 19.72 1.69 8.75
C GLY A 117 18.41 1.46 8.00
N GLY A 118 18.28 0.37 7.25
CA GLY A 118 17.06 0.06 6.49
C GLY A 118 15.83 -0.13 7.38
N LEU A 119 15.97 -0.86 8.49
CA LEU A 119 14.88 -1.07 9.45
C LEU A 119 14.57 0.22 10.23
N SER A 120 15.62 0.97 10.61
CA SER A 120 15.48 2.25 11.31
C SER A 120 14.73 3.30 10.47
N ASN A 121 14.99 3.34 9.15
CA ASN A 121 14.26 4.20 8.23
C ASN A 121 12.80 3.80 8.10
N THR A 122 12.50 2.50 8.03
CA THR A 122 11.11 2.00 8.03
C THR A 122 10.38 2.40 9.30
N SER A 123 10.96 2.17 10.48
CA SER A 123 10.37 2.61 11.76
C SER A 123 10.18 4.13 11.80
N SER A 124 11.16 4.92 11.34
CA SER A 124 11.04 6.38 11.27
C SER A 124 9.90 6.84 10.36
N MET A 125 9.68 6.14 9.24
CA MET A 125 8.55 6.39 8.35
C MET A 125 7.22 6.05 9.04
N LEU A 126 7.13 4.89 9.69
CA LEU A 126 5.93 4.47 10.43
C LEU A 126 5.61 5.45 11.57
N PHE A 127 6.61 5.96 12.30
CA PHE A 127 6.41 7.01 13.30
C PHE A 127 5.76 8.27 12.72
N ARG A 128 6.19 8.70 11.53
CA ARG A 128 5.60 9.86 10.84
C ARG A 128 4.19 9.59 10.36
N LEU A 129 3.93 8.38 9.86
CA LEU A 129 2.58 7.93 9.47
C LEU A 129 1.63 7.85 10.67
N LYS A 130 2.12 7.43 11.85
CA LYS A 130 1.37 7.50 13.11
C LYS A 130 1.01 8.94 13.45
N ASN A 131 1.97 9.86 13.37
CA ASN A 131 1.70 11.28 13.61
C ASN A 131 0.68 11.84 12.61
N HIS A 132 0.73 11.39 11.35
CA HIS A 132 -0.26 11.73 10.33
C HIS A 132 -1.67 11.23 10.68
N LYS A 133 -1.79 9.99 11.16
CA LYS A 133 -3.04 9.44 11.71
C LYS A 133 -3.55 10.25 12.91
N ASN A 134 -2.65 10.67 13.81
CA ASN A 134 -2.98 11.50 14.98
C ASN A 134 -3.47 12.91 14.62
N LYS A 135 -3.12 13.44 13.44
CA LYS A 135 -3.68 14.69 12.91
C LYS A 135 -5.14 14.54 12.43
N GLY A 136 -5.66 13.31 12.35
CA GLY A 136 -7.03 13.01 11.94
C GLY A 136 -7.17 12.47 10.50
N PHE A 137 -6.06 12.28 9.78
CA PHE A 137 -6.07 11.69 8.45
C PHE A 137 -6.10 10.17 8.49
N LYS A 138 -6.61 9.54 7.43
CA LYS A 138 -6.54 8.09 7.27
C LYS A 138 -5.21 7.68 6.66
N VAL A 139 -4.65 6.58 7.15
CA VAL A 139 -3.44 5.96 6.60
C VAL A 139 -3.73 4.49 6.34
N SER A 140 -3.46 4.01 5.13
CA SER A 140 -3.52 2.60 4.77
C SER A 140 -2.16 2.12 4.32
N ILE A 141 -1.65 1.04 4.91
CA ILE A 141 -0.31 0.49 4.59
C ILE A 141 -0.48 -0.87 3.92
N LEU A 142 0.07 -1.02 2.73
CA LEU A 142 -0.16 -2.15 1.83
C LEU A 142 1.19 -2.80 1.45
N PRO A 143 1.61 -3.88 2.14
CA PRO A 143 2.83 -4.60 1.78
C PRO A 143 2.58 -5.50 0.56
N LYS A 144 3.36 -5.27 -0.49
CA LYS A 144 3.20 -5.88 -1.81
C LYS A 144 4.50 -6.54 -2.23
N ILE A 145 4.46 -7.80 -2.66
CA ILE A 145 5.60 -8.49 -3.27
C ILE A 145 5.52 -8.31 -4.77
N VAL A 146 6.64 -7.88 -5.35
CA VAL A 146 6.72 -7.58 -6.78
C VAL A 146 8.00 -8.19 -7.37
N ASN A 147 7.95 -8.50 -8.68
CA ASN A 147 9.14 -8.93 -9.40
C ASN A 147 10.27 -7.88 -9.26
N SER A 148 11.47 -8.35 -8.94
CA SER A 148 12.58 -7.47 -8.60
C SER A 148 13.10 -6.63 -9.77
N GLU A 149 12.92 -7.08 -11.02
CA GLU A 149 13.25 -6.30 -12.22
C GLU A 149 12.21 -5.21 -12.49
N LEU A 150 10.92 -5.54 -12.35
CA LEU A 150 9.85 -4.56 -12.50
C LEU A 150 9.99 -3.40 -11.50
N LEU A 151 10.32 -3.72 -10.23
CA LEU A 151 10.55 -2.69 -9.22
C LEU A 151 11.76 -1.82 -9.53
N SER A 152 12.88 -2.42 -9.99
CA SER A 152 14.06 -1.67 -10.41
C SER A 152 13.74 -0.74 -11.59
N ASN A 153 12.99 -1.19 -12.60
CA ASN A 153 12.61 -0.36 -13.74
C ASN A 153 11.66 0.80 -13.35
N TYR A 154 10.86 0.63 -12.31
CA TYR A 154 10.03 1.71 -11.79
C TYR A 154 10.86 2.87 -11.21
N GLU A 155 12.02 2.58 -10.61
CA GLU A 155 12.89 3.60 -9.99
C GLU A 155 13.42 4.65 -10.95
N TYR A 156 13.59 4.27 -12.22
CA TYR A 156 14.18 5.14 -13.22
C TYR A 156 13.11 5.79 -14.10
N VAL A 157 13.31 7.07 -14.41
CA VAL A 157 12.37 7.88 -15.20
C VAL A 157 12.16 7.29 -16.59
N ASP A 158 13.24 6.81 -17.19
CA ASP A 158 13.30 6.19 -18.52
C ASP A 158 12.80 4.74 -18.56
N GLY A 159 12.59 4.10 -17.40
CA GLY A 159 12.15 2.70 -17.33
C GLY A 159 10.72 2.45 -17.81
N GLY A 160 9.90 3.49 -18.06
CA GLY A 160 8.56 3.38 -18.63
C GLY A 160 7.48 2.74 -17.73
N VAL A 161 7.88 2.12 -16.61
CA VAL A 161 6.99 1.48 -15.63
C VAL A 161 6.30 2.52 -14.77
N LYS A 162 4.99 2.38 -14.58
CA LYS A 162 4.13 3.25 -13.75
C LYS A 162 3.75 2.57 -12.43
N LEU A 163 3.18 3.34 -11.50
CA LEU A 163 2.68 2.77 -10.23
C LEU A 163 1.59 1.71 -10.49
N SER A 164 0.73 1.92 -11.48
CA SER A 164 -0.31 0.96 -11.87
C SER A 164 0.30 -0.40 -12.24
N ASP A 165 1.41 -0.41 -12.97
CA ASP A 165 2.07 -1.64 -13.39
C ASP A 165 2.59 -2.42 -12.16
N LEU A 166 3.13 -1.72 -11.16
CA LEU A 166 3.54 -2.35 -9.90
C LEU A 166 2.34 -2.93 -9.14
N ILE A 167 1.23 -2.19 -9.03
CA ILE A 167 0.04 -2.64 -8.31
C ILE A 167 -0.55 -3.89 -8.97
N GLU A 168 -0.74 -3.86 -10.30
CA GLU A 168 -1.31 -4.95 -11.08
C GLU A 168 -0.44 -6.21 -11.07
N ASN A 169 0.89 -6.06 -11.02
CA ASN A 169 1.85 -7.16 -11.07
C ASN A 169 2.45 -7.49 -9.69
N SER A 170 1.74 -7.16 -8.62
CA SER A 170 2.14 -7.48 -7.25
C SER A 170 1.16 -8.39 -6.52
N LEU A 171 1.65 -9.07 -5.50
CA LEU A 171 0.86 -9.90 -4.59
C LEU A 171 0.88 -9.31 -3.19
N ASP A 172 -0.25 -9.31 -2.49
CA ASP A 172 -0.23 -8.93 -1.06
C ASP A 172 0.69 -9.88 -0.29
N LEU A 173 1.52 -9.32 0.61
CA LEU A 173 2.47 -10.09 1.41
C LEU A 173 1.77 -11.22 2.20
N ILE A 174 0.56 -10.97 2.72
CA ILE A 174 -0.25 -11.97 3.43
C ILE A 174 -0.61 -13.20 2.57
N ASN A 175 -0.72 -13.00 1.25
CA ASN A 175 -1.07 -14.03 0.28
C ASN A 175 0.17 -14.77 -0.27
N TYR A 176 1.38 -14.32 0.09
CA TYR A 176 2.64 -14.91 -0.37
C TYR A 176 3.55 -15.31 0.81
N ARG A 177 2.98 -15.95 1.83
CA ARG A 177 3.72 -16.41 3.03
C ARG A 177 4.54 -17.69 2.82
N LYS A 178 5.29 -17.79 1.72
CA LYS A 178 6.32 -18.83 1.53
C LYS A 178 7.58 -18.40 2.27
N LYS A 179 8.32 -19.28 2.94
CA LYS A 179 9.63 -18.90 3.52
C LYS A 179 10.55 -18.38 2.41
N PRO A 180 11.16 -17.18 2.53
CA PRO A 180 11.37 -16.36 3.73
C PRO A 180 10.29 -15.30 4.07
N PHE A 181 9.29 -15.07 3.21
CA PHE A 181 8.29 -14.01 3.34
C PHE A 181 7.32 -14.17 4.52
N ASP A 182 7.14 -15.38 5.06
CA ASP A 182 6.39 -15.57 6.32
C ASP A 182 7.04 -14.80 7.49
N TRP A 183 8.38 -14.80 7.55
CA TRP A 183 9.10 -14.05 8.58
C TRP A 183 8.97 -12.54 8.36
N ILE A 184 9.10 -12.09 7.12
CA ILE A 184 8.92 -10.68 6.75
C ILE A 184 7.51 -10.20 7.13
N TYR A 185 6.48 -11.03 6.92
CA TYR A 185 5.11 -10.69 7.32
C TYR A 185 4.98 -10.52 8.83
N LYS A 186 5.58 -11.40 9.65
CA LYS A 186 5.56 -11.26 11.11
C LYS A 186 6.24 -9.98 11.57
N GLN A 187 7.43 -9.68 11.05
CA GLN A 187 8.15 -8.46 11.36
C GLN A 187 7.39 -7.20 10.92
N TYR A 188 6.72 -7.24 9.77
CA TYR A 188 5.83 -6.16 9.33
C TYR A 188 4.70 -5.90 10.35
N ILE A 189 4.04 -6.94 10.85
CA ILE A 189 2.98 -6.79 11.85
C ILE A 189 3.52 -6.23 13.16
N GLU A 190 4.66 -6.72 13.64
CA GLU A 190 5.31 -6.20 14.85
C GLU A 190 5.63 -4.69 14.70
N LEU A 191 6.19 -4.28 13.56
CA LEU A 191 6.47 -2.87 13.28
C LEU A 191 5.21 -2.01 13.26
N LEU A 192 4.08 -2.50 12.71
CA LEU A 192 2.83 -1.76 12.75
C LEU A 192 2.30 -1.58 14.17
N GLN A 193 2.39 -2.63 14.99
CA GLN A 193 1.93 -2.63 16.37
C GLN A 193 2.75 -1.65 17.23
N GLU A 194 4.07 -1.63 17.06
CA GLU A 194 4.95 -0.66 17.74
C GLU A 194 4.57 0.80 17.47
N HIS A 195 3.90 1.08 16.35
CA HIS A 195 3.54 2.42 15.91
C HIS A 195 2.02 2.68 15.92
N ASP A 196 1.19 1.80 16.49
CA ASP A 196 -0.27 1.92 16.54
C ASP A 196 -0.94 2.13 15.16
N LEU A 197 -0.40 1.44 14.14
CA LEU A 197 -0.80 1.55 12.73
C LEU A 197 -1.55 0.33 12.17
N GLU A 198 -1.96 -0.59 13.03
CA GLU A 198 -2.89 -1.69 12.69
C GLU A 198 -4.32 -1.20 12.37
#